data_AF-A0A7H0GNB8-F1
#
_entry.id   AF-A0A7H0GNB8-F1
#
_cell.length_a   1.000
_cell.length_b   1.000
_cell.length_c   1.000
_cell.angle_alpha   90.00
_cell.angle_beta   90.00
_cell.angle_gamma   90.00
#
_symmetry.space_group_name_H-M   'P 1'
#
loop_
_entity.id
_entity.type
_entity.pdbx_description
1 polymer ?
#
loop_
_entity_poly.entity_id
_entity_poly.type
_entity_poly.pdbx_seq_one_letter_code
_entity_poly.pdbx_strand_id
1 'polypeptide(L)'
;MFGGARNELIIGLPILMALDKRRMLAVLAHEYGHLRGDHGKLSSWVYRTRMSWSRLYDSMEDSASPFAVTTQAFLRWYSPRFVARTFAMARQDEYEADRIAAKLLGREEAGASLVETQIKSAWLNTRFWELHWAQAAREPLPLGPFRAMQRILVEAPEPVFAKETLRRAMQQLSSVDDTHPVLRERVKALGGDRASLPQQWSQQGALSLLGKAAAHWVDHFDRAWCKENADEWKRHHARLQRARARVMELQSGGPSRSVAEQVEAADLIRRLNPASSAANGLYQQALDRDPVNADALIGMVQCLMQSDPERAIQYLDRLWSNHPTHRLWAARMAVGELDTPREGREFQEQALKLWRERRREGENTEAEVVQELNRSGLMDSAMRHDLTAFELAELQAEMQRMLPVRQGWVVRRRLASLPDRKVYVVLVTLTRNEDAVQRQWCAELEQRIGLPGMMIVVPTEVAGSKEQWALFAGEPVFVRG
;
A
#
# COMPACT_ATOMS: atom_id res chain seq x y z
N MET A 1 -42.39 -19.40 10.21
CA MET A 1 -41.18 -19.88 10.91
C MET A 1 -40.41 -18.66 11.42
N PHE A 2 -40.42 -18.42 12.72
CA PHE A 2 -39.69 -17.32 13.35
C PHE A 2 -38.24 -17.77 13.62
N GLY A 3 -37.34 -17.57 12.66
CA GLY A 3 -35.91 -17.77 12.86
C GLY A 3 -35.32 -16.56 13.58
N GLY A 4 -34.87 -16.72 14.82
CA GLY A 4 -34.21 -15.66 15.58
C GLY A 4 -32.92 -15.18 14.89
N ALA A 5 -32.59 -13.90 15.02
CA ALA A 5 -31.34 -13.35 14.51
C ALA A 5 -30.17 -13.87 15.35
N ARG A 6 -29.17 -14.51 14.71
CA ARG A 6 -27.90 -14.88 15.32
C ARG A 6 -26.90 -13.75 15.11
N ASN A 7 -26.34 -13.22 16.20
CA ASN A 7 -25.23 -12.27 16.14
C ASN A 7 -23.91 -13.04 16.30
N GLU A 8 -22.96 -12.79 15.41
CA GLU A 8 -21.63 -13.40 15.44
C GLU A 8 -20.58 -12.29 15.55
N LEU A 9 -19.65 -12.43 16.49
CA LEU A 9 -18.51 -11.54 16.64
C LEU A 9 -17.27 -12.23 16.07
N ILE A 10 -16.61 -11.57 15.12
CA ILE A 10 -15.36 -12.05 14.52
C ILE A 10 -14.21 -11.29 15.17
N ILE A 11 -13.28 -12.02 15.78
CA ILE A 11 -12.09 -11.45 16.41
C ILE A 11 -10.88 -11.92 15.62
N GLY A 12 -10.12 -10.98 15.06
CA GLY A 12 -8.86 -11.29 14.41
C GLY A 12 -7.83 -11.77 15.43
N LEU A 13 -7.14 -12.89 15.15
CA LEU A 13 -6.10 -13.40 16.04
C LEU A 13 -5.01 -12.37 16.42
N PRO A 14 -4.58 -11.43 15.54
CA PRO A 14 -3.59 -10.42 15.90
C PRO A 14 -3.99 -9.50 17.04
N ILE A 15 -5.29 -9.17 17.22
CA ILE A 15 -5.70 -8.28 18.32
C ILE A 15 -5.56 -8.97 19.68
N LEU A 16 -5.79 -10.30 19.73
CA LEU A 16 -5.54 -11.14 20.90
C LEU A 16 -4.05 -11.30 21.20
N MET A 17 -3.17 -11.09 20.22
CA MET A 17 -1.72 -11.09 20.41
C MET A 17 -1.22 -9.71 20.87
N ALA A 18 -1.84 -8.65 20.39
CA ALA A 18 -1.41 -7.27 20.60
C ALA A 18 -1.82 -6.69 21.96
N LEU A 19 -3.02 -7.03 22.44
CA LEU A 19 -3.58 -6.45 23.66
C LEU A 19 -3.54 -7.45 24.80
N ASP A 20 -3.26 -6.96 26.00
CA ASP A 20 -3.45 -7.73 27.22
C ASP A 20 -4.93 -7.97 27.49
N LYS A 21 -5.20 -8.86 28.46
CA LYS A 21 -6.56 -9.27 28.79
C LYS A 21 -7.46 -8.10 29.15
N ARG A 22 -6.95 -7.07 29.84
CA ARG A 22 -7.77 -5.95 30.30
C ARG A 22 -8.15 -5.04 29.14
N ARG A 23 -7.21 -4.74 28.24
CA ARG A 23 -7.48 -3.98 27.01
C ARG A 23 -8.34 -4.75 26.02
N MET A 24 -8.10 -6.05 25.87
CA MET A 24 -8.97 -6.90 25.06
C MET A 24 -10.41 -6.92 25.60
N LEU A 25 -10.61 -6.92 26.92
CA LEU A 25 -11.95 -6.79 27.52
C LEU A 25 -12.59 -5.42 27.23
N ALA A 26 -11.81 -4.34 27.13
CA ALA A 26 -12.32 -3.04 26.69
C ALA A 26 -12.81 -3.09 25.23
N VAL A 27 -12.05 -3.73 24.33
CA VAL A 27 -12.48 -3.99 22.95
C VAL A 27 -13.76 -4.84 22.93
N LEU A 28 -13.80 -5.95 23.66
CA LEU A 28 -15.01 -6.78 23.74
C LEU A 28 -16.20 -6.00 24.31
N ALA A 29 -16.01 -5.20 25.35
CA ALA A 29 -17.06 -4.37 25.93
C ALA A 29 -17.62 -3.35 24.93
N HIS A 30 -16.76 -2.78 24.08
CA HIS A 30 -17.17 -1.93 22.96
C HIS A 30 -18.02 -2.72 21.95
N GLU A 31 -17.54 -3.87 21.48
CA GLU A 31 -18.28 -4.73 20.54
C GLU A 31 -19.64 -5.21 21.11
N TYR A 32 -19.69 -5.55 22.39
CA TYR A 32 -20.95 -5.87 23.09
C TYR A 32 -21.86 -4.64 23.24
N GLY A 33 -21.29 -3.43 23.28
CA GLY A 33 -22.04 -2.19 23.24
C GLY A 33 -22.89 -2.06 21.97
N HIS A 34 -22.33 -2.43 20.82
CA HIS A 34 -23.07 -2.50 19.56
C HIS A 34 -24.22 -3.52 19.57
N LEU A 35 -24.07 -4.62 20.32
CA LEU A 35 -25.10 -5.66 20.44
C LEU A 35 -26.23 -5.28 21.41
N ARG A 36 -25.97 -4.41 22.38
CA ARG A 36 -26.92 -4.03 23.43
C ARG A 36 -27.80 -2.84 23.05
N GLY A 37 -27.31 -1.93 22.22
CA GLY A 37 -28.18 -0.95 21.57
C GLY A 37 -29.17 -1.68 20.65
N ASP A 38 -30.38 -1.16 20.48
CA ASP A 38 -31.44 -1.73 19.62
C ASP A 38 -31.07 -1.67 18.10
N HIS A 39 -29.77 -1.57 17.80
CA HIS A 39 -29.18 -1.01 16.59
C HIS A 39 -28.22 -1.97 15.86
N GLY A 40 -27.91 -3.15 16.41
CA GLY A 40 -27.15 -4.20 15.70
C GLY A 40 -27.81 -4.62 14.36
N LYS A 41 -29.12 -4.44 14.24
CA LYS A 41 -29.89 -4.64 13.00
C LYS A 41 -29.63 -3.55 11.97
N LEU A 42 -29.41 -2.30 12.38
CA LEU A 42 -29.23 -1.14 11.51
C LEU A 42 -27.82 -1.08 10.92
N SER A 43 -26.77 -1.29 11.72
CA SER A 43 -25.37 -1.36 11.22
C SER A 43 -25.17 -2.55 10.27
N SER A 44 -25.69 -3.73 10.64
CA SER A 44 -25.70 -4.91 9.77
C SER A 44 -26.58 -4.72 8.53
N TRP A 45 -27.68 -3.96 8.63
CA TRP A 45 -28.51 -3.58 7.48
C TRP A 45 -27.80 -2.58 6.58
N VAL A 46 -27.12 -1.55 7.10
CA VAL A 46 -26.31 -0.60 6.31
C VAL A 46 -25.17 -1.32 5.61
N TYR A 47 -24.47 -2.23 6.28
CA TYR A 47 -23.42 -3.08 5.69
C TYR A 47 -23.97 -3.99 4.57
N ARG A 48 -25.09 -4.69 4.79
CA ARG A 48 -25.75 -5.53 3.77
C ARG A 48 -26.36 -4.73 2.61
N THR A 49 -26.89 -3.55 2.91
CA THR A 49 -27.43 -2.60 1.96
C THR A 49 -26.30 -2.08 1.07
N ARG A 50 -25.14 -1.71 1.63
CA ARG A 50 -23.94 -1.33 0.89
C ARG A 50 -23.38 -2.46 0.01
N MET A 51 -23.35 -3.70 0.51
CA MET A 51 -22.99 -4.87 -0.29
C MET A 51 -23.98 -5.12 -1.43
N SER A 52 -25.27 -4.90 -1.21
CA SER A 52 -26.31 -5.05 -2.25
C SER A 52 -26.26 -3.92 -3.27
N TRP A 53 -25.95 -2.69 -2.85
CA TRP A 53 -25.78 -1.54 -3.75
C TRP A 53 -24.46 -1.55 -4.51
N SER A 54 -23.35 -2.01 -3.91
CA SER A 54 -22.08 -2.23 -4.61
C SER A 54 -22.27 -3.29 -5.69
N ARG A 55 -22.90 -4.42 -5.36
CA ARG A 55 -23.26 -5.45 -6.35
C ARG A 55 -24.19 -4.94 -7.44
N LEU A 56 -25.12 -4.04 -7.12
CA LEU A 56 -25.97 -3.38 -8.11
C LEU A 56 -25.17 -2.42 -9.00
N TYR A 57 -24.23 -1.65 -8.43
CA TYR A 57 -23.34 -0.75 -9.16
C TYR A 57 -22.41 -1.53 -10.10
N ASP A 58 -21.77 -2.58 -9.59
CA ASP A 58 -20.87 -3.48 -10.32
C ASP A 58 -21.63 -4.27 -11.40
N SER A 59 -22.90 -4.65 -11.16
CA SER A 59 -23.74 -5.36 -12.15
C SER A 59 -24.31 -4.47 -13.25
N MET A 60 -24.26 -3.14 -13.09
CA MET A 60 -24.85 -2.18 -14.03
C MET A 60 -23.82 -1.42 -14.85
N GLU A 61 -22.52 -1.56 -14.54
CA GLU A 61 -21.42 -1.02 -15.34
C GLU A 61 -21.32 -1.68 -16.74
N ASP A 62 -21.92 -2.86 -16.91
CA ASP A 62 -21.93 -3.64 -18.15
C ASP A 62 -23.23 -3.52 -19.00
N SER A 63 -24.18 -2.63 -18.68
CA SER A 63 -25.43 -2.51 -19.45
C SER A 63 -25.79 -1.08 -19.88
N ALA A 64 -25.74 -0.81 -21.19
CA ALA A 64 -26.10 0.47 -21.82
C ALA A 64 -27.63 0.65 -22.00
N SER A 65 -28.43 0.51 -20.93
CA SER A 65 -29.89 0.70 -20.97
C SER A 65 -30.33 2.07 -20.41
N PRO A 66 -31.30 2.79 -21.03
CA PRO A 66 -31.83 4.07 -20.53
C PRO A 66 -32.39 4.03 -19.09
N PHE A 67 -32.83 2.85 -18.63
CA PHE A 67 -33.31 2.60 -17.27
C PHE A 67 -32.16 2.54 -16.24
N ALA A 68 -30.97 2.10 -16.66
CA ALA A 68 -29.77 2.11 -15.83
C ALA A 68 -29.26 3.54 -15.60
N VAL A 69 -29.32 4.41 -16.61
CA VAL A 69 -28.88 5.81 -16.52
C VAL A 69 -29.73 6.63 -15.54
N THR A 70 -31.05 6.46 -15.58
CA THR A 70 -31.99 7.15 -14.67
C THR A 70 -31.87 6.66 -13.23
N THR A 71 -31.65 5.35 -13.04
CA THR A 71 -31.39 4.75 -11.73
C THR A 71 -30.03 5.19 -11.17
N GLN A 72 -28.97 5.29 -11.99
CA GLN A 72 -27.67 5.83 -11.59
C GLN A 72 -27.75 7.30 -11.17
N ALA A 73 -28.52 8.13 -11.87
CA ALA A 73 -28.71 9.53 -11.51
C ALA A 73 -29.45 9.68 -10.17
N PHE A 74 -30.49 8.89 -9.94
CA PHE A 74 -31.19 8.82 -8.65
C PHE A 74 -30.26 8.37 -7.52
N LEU A 75 -29.46 7.31 -7.73
CA LEU A 75 -28.50 6.80 -6.75
C LEU A 75 -27.39 7.81 -6.45
N ARG A 76 -26.84 8.51 -7.44
CA ARG A 76 -25.83 9.57 -7.24
C ARG A 76 -26.36 10.75 -6.42
N TRP A 77 -27.66 11.05 -6.52
CA TRP A 77 -28.30 12.13 -5.76
C TRP A 77 -28.77 11.69 -4.36
N TYR A 78 -29.33 10.48 -4.23
CA TYR A 78 -29.92 9.96 -3.00
C TYR A 78 -28.87 9.35 -2.05
N SER A 79 -27.88 8.63 -2.59
CA SER A 79 -26.85 7.93 -1.82
C SER A 79 -26.12 8.87 -0.86
N PRO A 80 -25.55 10.02 -1.26
CA PRO A 80 -24.81 10.89 -0.32
C PRO A 80 -25.66 11.40 0.86
N ARG A 81 -26.97 11.60 0.66
CA ARG A 81 -27.89 12.11 1.69
C ARG A 81 -28.37 11.03 2.64
N PHE A 82 -28.60 9.83 2.12
CA PHE A 82 -28.92 8.64 2.91
C PHE A 82 -27.71 8.22 3.75
N VAL A 83 -26.53 8.14 3.10
CA VAL A 83 -25.21 7.87 3.68
C VAL A 83 -24.88 8.84 4.82
N ALA A 84 -25.01 10.16 4.59
CA ALA A 84 -24.75 11.18 5.62
C ALA A 84 -25.67 11.05 6.85
N ARG A 85 -26.95 10.70 6.66
CA ARG A 85 -27.90 10.50 7.77
C ARG A 85 -27.65 9.20 8.53
N THR A 86 -27.29 8.12 7.84
CA THR A 86 -26.96 6.83 8.49
C THR A 86 -25.61 6.85 9.22
N PHE A 87 -24.66 7.70 8.81
CA PHE A 87 -23.36 7.81 9.47
C PHE A 87 -23.35 8.69 10.72
N ALA A 88 -24.18 9.73 10.79
CA ALA A 88 -24.40 10.44 12.04
C ALA A 88 -24.91 9.50 13.15
N MET A 89 -25.76 8.52 12.79
CA MET A 89 -26.24 7.47 13.70
C MET A 89 -25.14 6.46 14.04
N ALA A 90 -24.36 5.98 13.06
CA ALA A 90 -23.24 5.06 13.30
C ALA A 90 -22.16 5.67 14.24
N ARG A 91 -21.89 6.97 14.14
CA ARG A 91 -20.96 7.66 15.06
C ARG A 91 -21.49 7.74 16.49
N GLN A 92 -22.80 7.92 16.64
CA GLN A 92 -23.43 7.90 17.96
C GLN A 92 -23.37 6.50 18.59
N ASP A 93 -23.55 5.45 17.78
CA ASP A 93 -23.41 4.06 18.21
C ASP A 93 -21.97 3.76 18.68
N GLU A 94 -20.96 4.28 17.99
CA GLU A 94 -19.54 4.17 18.36
C GLU A 94 -19.23 4.86 19.70
N TYR A 95 -19.76 6.07 19.91
CA TYR A 95 -19.59 6.78 21.19
C TYR A 95 -20.31 6.06 22.34
N GLU A 96 -21.48 5.47 22.09
CA GLU A 96 -22.18 4.68 23.09
C GLU A 96 -21.40 3.41 23.45
N ALA A 97 -20.89 2.70 22.46
CA ALA A 97 -20.04 1.53 22.65
C ALA A 97 -18.76 1.87 23.43
N ASP A 98 -18.08 2.98 23.09
CA ASP A 98 -16.93 3.50 23.84
C ASP A 98 -17.29 3.83 25.29
N ARG A 99 -18.45 4.46 25.52
CA ARG A 99 -18.94 4.77 26.87
C ARG A 99 -19.23 3.50 27.67
N ILE A 100 -19.71 2.44 27.04
CA ILE A 100 -19.93 1.13 27.69
C ILE A 100 -18.59 0.51 28.10
N ALA A 101 -17.60 0.51 27.20
CA ALA A 101 -16.25 0.05 27.52
C ALA A 101 -15.64 0.85 28.69
N ALA A 102 -15.74 2.17 28.66
CA ALA A 102 -15.26 3.03 29.74
C ALA A 102 -16.01 2.86 31.05
N LYS A 103 -17.32 2.57 31.02
CA LYS A 103 -18.12 2.27 32.22
C LYS A 103 -17.67 0.96 32.88
N LEU A 104 -17.26 -0.03 32.09
CA LEU A 104 -16.88 -1.35 32.60
C LEU A 104 -15.40 -1.44 33.03
N LEU A 105 -14.49 -0.80 32.28
CA LEU A 105 -13.03 -0.97 32.47
C LEU A 105 -12.32 0.29 33.01
N GLY A 106 -13.02 1.44 33.00
CA GLY A 106 -12.47 2.76 33.28
C GLY A 106 -12.12 3.53 32.00
N ARG A 107 -12.23 4.86 32.04
CA ARG A 107 -11.95 5.76 30.91
C ARG A 107 -10.51 5.67 30.42
N GLU A 108 -9.57 5.61 31.36
CA GLU A 108 -8.13 5.52 31.04
C GLU A 108 -7.81 4.24 30.27
N GLU A 109 -8.32 3.09 30.73
CA GLU A 109 -8.07 1.80 30.07
C GLU A 109 -8.74 1.72 28.69
N ALA A 110 -9.98 2.22 28.57
CA ALA A 110 -10.68 2.27 27.29
C ALA A 110 -9.92 3.15 26.29
N GLY A 111 -9.46 4.34 26.73
CA GLY A 111 -8.62 5.22 25.91
C GLY A 111 -7.29 4.59 25.52
N ALA A 112 -6.59 3.97 26.47
CA ALA A 112 -5.32 3.27 26.22
C ALA A 112 -5.49 2.13 25.21
N SER A 113 -6.58 1.36 25.31
CA SER A 113 -6.90 0.29 24.36
C SER A 113 -7.09 0.82 22.94
N LEU A 114 -7.80 1.95 22.76
CA LEU A 114 -7.96 2.58 21.44
C LEU A 114 -6.63 3.02 20.86
N VAL A 115 -5.82 3.73 21.66
CA VAL A 115 -4.52 4.25 21.23
C VAL A 115 -3.55 3.12 20.89
N GLU A 116 -3.44 2.10 21.74
CA GLU A 116 -2.54 0.97 21.48
C GLU A 116 -2.97 0.16 20.25
N THR A 117 -4.28 -0.08 20.08
CA THR A 117 -4.80 -0.77 18.89
C THR A 117 -4.44 -0.01 17.62
N GLN A 118 -4.62 1.32 17.62
CA GLN A 118 -4.26 2.17 16.48
C GLN A 118 -2.77 2.05 16.14
N ILE A 119 -1.90 2.13 17.15
CA ILE A 119 -0.44 2.12 16.96
C ILE A 119 0.06 0.75 16.50
N LYS A 120 -0.38 -0.34 17.16
CA LYS A 120 0.02 -1.70 16.79
C LYS A 120 -0.55 -2.11 15.42
N SER A 121 -1.76 -1.65 15.06
CA SER A 121 -2.32 -1.83 13.72
C SER A 121 -1.49 -1.11 12.64
N ALA A 122 -1.09 0.14 12.89
CA ALA A 122 -0.21 0.86 11.97
C ALA A 122 1.13 0.14 11.80
N TRP A 123 1.70 -0.38 12.89
CA TRP A 123 2.96 -1.13 12.84
C TRP A 123 2.83 -2.42 12.01
N LEU A 124 1.74 -3.18 12.21
CA LEU A 124 1.47 -4.38 11.40
C LEU A 124 1.40 -4.05 9.91
N ASN A 125 0.66 -3.00 9.55
CA ASN A 125 0.43 -2.64 8.15
C ASN A 125 1.66 -2.01 7.46
N THR A 126 2.57 -1.40 8.21
CA THR A 126 3.68 -0.61 7.63
C THR A 126 5.08 -1.18 7.90
N ARG A 127 5.23 -2.15 8.81
CA ARG A 127 6.54 -2.71 9.19
C ARG A 127 6.52 -4.23 9.23
N PHE A 128 5.55 -4.85 9.91
CA PHE A 128 5.55 -6.29 10.09
C PHE A 128 5.58 -7.06 8.77
N TRP A 129 4.65 -6.75 7.85
CA TRP A 129 4.54 -7.49 6.59
C TRP A 129 5.76 -7.30 5.70
N GLU A 130 6.35 -6.10 5.66
CA GLU A 130 7.59 -5.85 4.93
C GLU A 130 8.74 -6.72 5.46
N LEU A 131 8.92 -6.76 6.78
CA LEU A 131 9.92 -7.62 7.43
C LEU A 131 9.63 -9.11 7.24
N HIS A 132 8.36 -9.50 7.26
CA HIS A 132 7.95 -10.89 7.05
C HIS A 132 8.29 -11.36 5.64
N TRP A 133 7.90 -10.60 4.62
CA TRP A 133 8.19 -10.92 3.22
C TRP A 133 9.70 -10.88 2.89
N ALA A 134 10.46 -10.00 3.55
CA ALA A 134 11.92 -9.95 3.40
C ALA A 134 12.62 -11.27 3.80
N GLN A 135 12.00 -12.12 4.63
CA GLN A 135 12.55 -13.43 4.98
C GLN A 135 12.65 -14.37 3.77
N ALA A 136 11.86 -14.15 2.73
CA ALA A 136 11.97 -14.88 1.47
C ALA A 136 13.36 -14.69 0.80
N ALA A 137 14.19 -13.74 1.22
CA ALA A 137 15.58 -13.66 0.75
C ALA A 137 16.42 -14.88 1.18
N ARG A 138 16.05 -15.55 2.28
CA ARG A 138 16.77 -16.68 2.88
C ARG A 138 15.95 -17.96 2.85
N GLU A 139 14.64 -17.85 2.98
CA GLU A 139 13.74 -18.99 3.11
C GLU A 139 13.03 -19.31 1.79
N PRO A 140 13.25 -20.49 1.20
CA PRO A 140 12.62 -20.88 -0.07
C PRO A 140 11.13 -21.24 0.08
N LEU A 141 10.68 -21.55 1.30
CA LEU A 141 9.30 -21.89 1.63
C LEU A 141 8.70 -20.85 2.59
N PRO A 142 7.39 -20.59 2.51
CA PRO A 142 6.74 -19.60 3.38
C PRO A 142 6.82 -20.00 4.84
N LEU A 143 7.14 -19.02 5.69
CA LEU A 143 7.05 -19.13 7.14
C LEU A 143 5.70 -18.58 7.61
N GLY A 144 5.12 -19.19 8.65
CA GLY A 144 3.87 -18.70 9.22
C GLY A 144 4.06 -17.37 9.96
N PRO A 145 3.21 -16.35 9.74
CA PRO A 145 3.40 -15.03 10.34
C PRO A 145 2.94 -14.94 11.80
N PHE A 146 1.99 -15.77 12.24
CA PHE A 146 1.27 -15.61 13.51
C PHE A 146 2.12 -15.94 14.73
N ARG A 147 3.02 -16.94 14.66
CA ARG A 147 4.00 -17.17 15.75
C ARG A 147 4.96 -16.00 15.93
N ALA A 148 5.41 -15.39 14.83
CA ALA A 148 6.25 -14.20 14.88
C ALA A 148 5.47 -12.98 15.39
N MET A 149 4.24 -12.76 14.90
CA MET A 149 3.34 -11.72 15.41
C MET A 149 3.11 -11.84 16.91
N GLN A 150 2.87 -13.05 17.43
CA GLN A 150 2.66 -13.27 18.87
C GLN A 150 3.85 -12.77 19.70
N ARG A 151 5.08 -12.97 19.21
CA ARG A 151 6.31 -12.54 19.91
C ARG A 151 6.51 -11.03 19.82
N ILE A 152 6.27 -10.44 18.65
CA ILE A 152 6.61 -9.02 18.41
C ILE A 152 5.50 -8.08 18.89
N LEU A 153 4.23 -8.47 18.76
CA LEU A 153 3.10 -7.60 19.11
C LEU A 153 2.95 -7.34 20.62
N VAL A 154 3.64 -8.09 21.47
CA VAL A 154 3.71 -7.83 22.92
C VAL A 154 4.82 -6.85 23.30
N GLU A 155 5.71 -6.51 22.35
CA GLU A 155 6.75 -5.52 22.58
C GLU A 155 6.16 -4.11 22.49
N ALA A 156 6.74 -3.19 23.27
CA ALA A 156 6.41 -1.78 23.16
C ALA A 156 6.88 -1.25 21.78
N PRO A 157 6.01 -0.56 21.02
CA PRO A 157 6.44 0.06 19.77
C PRO A 157 7.57 1.06 20.00
N GLU A 158 8.44 1.20 19.01
CA GLU A 158 9.55 2.16 19.02
C GLU A 158 9.00 3.58 19.32
N PRO A 159 9.60 4.34 20.27
CA PRO A 159 8.98 5.56 20.77
C PRO A 159 8.70 6.63 19.72
N VAL A 160 9.60 6.80 18.73
CA VAL A 160 9.40 7.75 17.64
C VAL A 160 8.21 7.32 16.79
N PHE A 161 8.20 6.06 16.34
CA PHE A 161 7.06 5.49 15.62
C PHE A 161 5.73 5.64 16.36
N ALA A 162 5.69 5.35 17.67
CA ALA A 162 4.47 5.42 18.48
C ALA A 162 3.92 6.86 18.54
N LYS A 163 4.81 7.83 18.82
CA LYS A 163 4.46 9.26 18.89
C LYS A 163 3.95 9.78 17.56
N GLU A 164 4.67 9.50 16.47
CA GLU A 164 4.28 9.93 15.12
C GLU A 164 2.95 9.32 14.69
N THR A 165 2.74 8.04 14.98
CA THR A 165 1.49 7.34 14.64
C THR A 165 0.30 7.91 15.41
N LEU A 166 0.43 8.10 16.73
CA LEU A 166 -0.63 8.73 17.53
C LEU A 166 -0.93 10.14 17.02
N ARG A 167 0.12 10.90 16.72
CA ARG A 167 -0.04 12.25 16.18
C ARG A 167 -0.83 12.28 14.87
N ARG A 168 -0.45 11.43 13.90
CA ARG A 168 -1.18 11.31 12.62
C ARG A 168 -2.63 10.92 12.84
N ALA A 169 -2.89 9.93 13.71
CA ALA A 169 -4.25 9.51 14.04
C ALA A 169 -5.09 10.64 14.68
N MET A 170 -4.46 11.53 15.47
CA MET A 170 -5.14 12.69 16.07
C MET A 170 -5.40 13.83 15.07
N GLN A 171 -4.65 13.90 13.97
CA GLN A 171 -4.82 14.92 12.91
C GLN A 171 -5.85 14.51 11.84
N GLN A 172 -6.18 13.23 11.73
CA GLN A 172 -7.19 12.75 10.79
C GLN A 172 -8.51 13.52 10.94
N LEU A 173 -9.09 13.90 9.81
CA LEU A 173 -10.40 14.52 9.72
C LEU A 173 -11.40 13.45 9.30
N SER A 174 -12.52 13.35 10.02
CA SER A 174 -13.61 12.46 9.66
C SER A 174 -14.17 12.87 8.28
N SER A 175 -14.11 11.97 7.30
CA SER A 175 -14.79 12.17 6.02
C SER A 175 -16.30 12.04 6.19
N VAL A 176 -17.06 12.61 5.26
CA VAL A 176 -18.52 12.40 5.19
C VAL A 176 -18.87 10.95 4.85
N ASP A 177 -17.89 10.18 4.35
CA ASP A 177 -18.04 8.79 3.95
C ASP A 177 -17.48 7.76 4.96
N ASP A 178 -16.86 8.24 6.06
CA ASP A 178 -16.26 7.37 7.07
C ASP A 178 -17.32 6.82 8.04
N THR A 179 -17.39 5.49 8.11
CA THR A 179 -18.33 4.73 8.96
C THR A 179 -17.98 4.77 10.44
N HIS A 180 -16.74 5.13 10.80
CA HIS A 180 -16.28 5.22 12.19
C HIS A 180 -15.72 6.62 12.48
N PRO A 181 -15.98 7.17 13.68
CA PRO A 181 -15.36 8.42 14.11
C PRO A 181 -13.84 8.22 14.29
N VAL A 182 -13.06 9.23 13.92
CA VAL A 182 -11.60 9.23 14.08
C VAL A 182 -11.18 9.14 15.55
N LEU A 183 -9.96 8.66 15.82
CA LEU A 183 -9.43 8.47 17.17
C LEU A 183 -9.63 9.70 18.07
N ARG A 184 -9.40 10.91 17.53
CA ARG A 184 -9.58 12.18 18.24
C ARG A 184 -10.99 12.34 18.81
N GLU A 185 -12.01 12.01 18.02
CA GLU A 185 -13.41 12.16 18.41
C GLU A 185 -13.80 11.15 19.48
N ARG A 186 -13.35 9.89 19.34
CA ARG A 186 -13.59 8.81 20.31
C ARG A 186 -12.95 9.10 21.67
N VAL A 187 -11.69 9.53 21.68
CA VAL A 187 -11.00 9.89 22.93
C VAL A 187 -11.66 11.11 23.60
N LYS A 188 -12.09 12.10 22.81
CA LYS A 188 -12.84 13.25 23.33
C LYS A 188 -14.17 12.81 23.95
N ALA A 189 -14.91 11.90 23.30
CA ALA A 189 -16.17 11.37 23.82
C ALA A 189 -16.00 10.60 25.15
N LEU A 190 -14.83 10.00 25.37
CA LEU A 190 -14.48 9.36 26.65
C LEU A 190 -14.15 10.37 27.77
N GLY A 191 -14.11 11.67 27.47
CA GLY A 191 -13.79 12.74 28.42
C GLY A 191 -12.30 13.04 28.54
N GLY A 192 -11.48 12.60 27.58
CA GLY A 192 -10.08 12.99 27.47
C GLY A 192 -9.91 14.17 26.50
N ASP A 193 -9.36 15.29 26.97
CA ASP A 193 -9.09 16.45 26.10
C ASP A 193 -8.01 16.17 25.03
N ARG A 194 -7.10 15.22 25.31
CA ARG A 194 -6.07 14.73 24.38
C ARG A 194 -5.78 13.25 24.61
N ALA A 195 -5.63 12.51 23.51
CA ALA A 195 -5.06 11.16 23.57
C ALA A 195 -3.58 11.24 23.95
N SER A 196 -3.17 10.40 24.90
CA SER A 196 -1.76 10.20 25.26
C SER A 196 -1.36 8.77 24.93
N LEU A 197 -0.05 8.55 24.78
CA LEU A 197 0.47 7.19 24.77
C LEU A 197 0.12 6.50 26.11
N PRO A 198 -0.18 5.19 26.10
CA PRO A 198 -0.41 4.44 27.33
C PRO A 198 0.81 4.57 28.26
N GLN A 199 0.58 4.77 29.57
CA GLN A 199 1.66 4.78 30.55
C GLN A 199 2.40 3.44 30.59
N GLN A 200 1.66 2.35 30.35
CA GLN A 200 2.17 0.99 30.25
C GLN A 200 1.63 0.36 28.97
N TRP A 201 2.50 -0.24 28.16
CA TRP A 201 2.09 -1.04 27.01
C TRP A 201 1.63 -2.43 27.47
N SER A 202 0.76 -3.09 26.69
CA SER A 202 0.43 -4.49 26.96
C SER A 202 1.69 -5.34 26.81
N GLN A 203 2.06 -6.04 27.88
CA GLN A 203 3.27 -6.87 27.95
C GLN A 203 3.02 -8.33 27.61
N GLN A 204 1.75 -8.74 27.54
CA GLN A 204 1.32 -10.09 27.21
C GLN A 204 0.04 -10.00 26.39
N GLY A 205 -0.11 -10.85 25.37
CA GLY A 205 -1.35 -10.94 24.60
C GLY A 205 -2.46 -11.65 25.40
N ALA A 206 -3.71 -11.39 25.03
CA ALA A 206 -4.92 -12.03 25.54
C ALA A 206 -5.21 -13.42 24.95
N LEU A 207 -4.25 -14.08 24.28
CA LEU A 207 -4.42 -15.44 23.75
C LEU A 207 -4.86 -16.47 24.82
N SER A 208 -4.56 -16.23 26.10
CA SER A 208 -5.02 -17.05 27.21
C SER A 208 -6.55 -17.13 27.32
N LEU A 209 -7.30 -16.17 26.75
CA LEU A 209 -8.76 -16.21 26.64
C LEU A 209 -9.27 -17.40 25.79
N LEU A 210 -8.45 -17.91 24.87
CA LEU A 210 -8.76 -19.10 24.07
C LEU A 210 -8.44 -20.42 24.81
N GLY A 211 -7.87 -20.34 26.02
CA GLY A 211 -7.47 -21.49 26.81
C GLY A 211 -6.51 -22.42 26.08
N LYS A 212 -6.72 -23.73 26.20
CA LYS A 212 -5.88 -24.77 25.59
C LYS A 212 -5.85 -24.72 24.06
N ALA A 213 -6.85 -24.09 23.43
CA ALA A 213 -6.94 -23.98 21.97
C ALA A 213 -6.05 -22.88 21.38
N ALA A 214 -5.46 -22.00 22.19
CA ALA A 214 -4.66 -20.87 21.69
C ALA A 214 -3.53 -21.32 20.75
N ALA A 215 -2.73 -22.31 21.17
CA ALA A 215 -1.63 -22.85 20.38
C ALA A 215 -2.11 -23.50 19.07
N HIS A 216 -3.27 -24.17 19.11
CA HIS A 216 -3.89 -24.76 17.93
C HIS A 216 -4.26 -23.71 16.88
N TRP A 217 -4.89 -22.59 17.30
CA TRP A 217 -5.29 -21.54 16.38
C TRP A 217 -4.11 -20.82 15.73
N VAL A 218 -3.08 -20.49 16.51
CA VAL A 218 -1.84 -19.90 15.96
C VAL A 218 -1.26 -20.82 14.87
N ASP A 219 -1.15 -22.11 15.16
CA ASP A 219 -0.59 -23.11 14.25
C ASP A 219 -1.50 -23.37 13.02
N HIS A 220 -2.82 -23.31 13.20
CA HIS A 220 -3.79 -23.41 12.12
C HIS A 220 -3.64 -22.24 11.14
N PHE A 221 -3.62 -21.00 11.64
CA PHE A 221 -3.52 -19.82 10.78
C PHE A 221 -2.15 -19.68 10.13
N ASP A 222 -1.06 -20.09 10.80
CA ASP A 222 0.26 -20.20 10.16
C ASP A 222 0.22 -21.14 8.95
N ARG A 223 -0.31 -22.35 9.12
CA ARG A 223 -0.43 -23.32 8.02
C ARG A 223 -1.35 -22.84 6.90
N ALA A 224 -2.48 -22.23 7.25
CA ALA A 224 -3.41 -21.68 6.28
C ALA A 224 -2.74 -20.59 5.45
N TRP A 225 -2.08 -19.64 6.11
CA TRP A 225 -1.35 -18.56 5.44
C TRP A 225 -0.23 -19.11 4.54
N CYS A 226 0.59 -20.05 5.03
CA CYS A 226 1.64 -20.69 4.23
C CYS A 226 1.07 -21.37 2.98
N LYS A 227 -0.09 -22.05 3.10
CA LYS A 227 -0.75 -22.71 1.98
C LYS A 227 -1.26 -21.71 0.95
N GLU A 228 -1.91 -20.65 1.40
CA GLU A 228 -2.48 -19.60 0.53
C GLU A 228 -1.40 -18.78 -0.17
N ASN A 229 -0.26 -18.56 0.48
CA ASN A 229 0.82 -17.70 -0.03
C ASN A 229 1.99 -18.49 -0.65
N ALA A 230 1.90 -19.82 -0.76
CA ALA A 230 3.01 -20.67 -1.20
C ALA A 230 3.59 -20.26 -2.56
N ASP A 231 2.72 -19.99 -3.54
CA ASP A 231 3.16 -19.65 -4.89
C ASP A 231 3.72 -18.23 -4.97
N GLU A 232 3.10 -17.28 -4.26
CA GLU A 232 3.61 -15.91 -4.18
C GLU A 232 4.96 -15.85 -3.48
N TRP A 233 5.12 -16.61 -2.38
CA TRP A 233 6.39 -16.73 -1.68
C TRP A 233 7.49 -17.30 -2.55
N LYS A 234 7.23 -18.41 -3.27
CA LYS A 234 8.21 -18.99 -4.21
C LYS A 234 8.62 -17.99 -5.30
N ARG A 235 7.64 -17.24 -5.85
CA ARG A 235 7.92 -16.19 -6.84
C ARG A 235 8.78 -15.08 -6.26
N HIS A 236 8.43 -14.60 -5.07
CA HIS A 236 9.18 -13.55 -4.38
C HIS A 236 10.59 -14.01 -4.02
N HIS A 237 10.75 -15.21 -3.46
CA HIS A 237 12.05 -15.82 -3.19
C HIS A 237 12.93 -15.86 -4.44
N ALA A 238 12.40 -16.34 -5.58
CA ALA A 238 13.14 -16.38 -6.83
C ALA A 238 13.56 -14.99 -7.34
N ARG A 239 12.69 -13.97 -7.21
CA ARG A 239 13.03 -12.57 -7.52
C ARG A 239 14.19 -12.08 -6.64
N LEU A 240 14.14 -12.35 -5.34
CA LEU A 240 15.20 -11.97 -4.41
C LEU A 240 16.52 -12.73 -4.68
N GLN A 241 16.48 -14.00 -5.09
CA GLN A 241 17.70 -14.72 -5.48
C GLN A 241 18.35 -14.12 -6.73
N ARG A 242 17.56 -13.70 -7.73
CA ARG A 242 18.10 -13.00 -8.91
C ARG A 242 18.69 -11.65 -8.55
N ALA A 243 18.02 -10.87 -7.70
CA ALA A 243 18.55 -9.63 -7.17
C ALA A 243 19.89 -9.85 -6.43
N ARG A 244 19.97 -10.90 -5.60
CA ARG A 244 21.21 -11.26 -4.90
C ARG A 244 22.33 -11.65 -5.85
N ALA A 245 22.05 -12.48 -6.86
CA ALA A 245 23.03 -12.85 -7.87
C ALA A 245 23.55 -11.62 -8.63
N ARG A 246 22.65 -10.69 -9.00
CA ARG A 246 23.00 -9.44 -9.67
C ARG A 246 23.86 -8.53 -8.79
N VAL A 247 23.56 -8.42 -7.50
CA VAL A 247 24.43 -7.69 -6.55
C VAL A 247 25.83 -8.29 -6.50
N MET A 248 25.96 -9.61 -6.46
CA MET A 248 27.27 -10.27 -6.46
C MET A 248 28.06 -10.03 -7.75
N GLU A 249 27.38 -10.09 -8.90
CA GLU A 249 27.96 -9.78 -10.21
C GLU A 249 28.50 -8.34 -10.24
N LEU A 250 27.65 -7.35 -9.89
CA LEU A 250 28.02 -5.94 -9.81
C LEU A 250 29.18 -5.72 -8.83
N GLN A 251 29.20 -6.45 -7.71
CA GLN A 251 30.28 -6.36 -6.73
C GLN A 251 31.61 -6.92 -7.25
N SER A 252 31.57 -7.95 -8.09
CA SER A 252 32.76 -8.60 -8.66
C SER A 252 33.44 -7.82 -9.78
N GLY A 253 32.76 -6.86 -10.43
CA GLY A 253 33.24 -6.07 -11.58
C GLY A 253 34.40 -5.09 -11.33
N GLY A 254 35.10 -5.19 -10.20
CA GLY A 254 36.25 -4.34 -9.86
C GLY A 254 35.91 -2.92 -9.35
N PRO A 255 36.93 -2.07 -9.15
CA PRO A 255 36.78 -0.76 -8.49
C PRO A 255 36.20 0.35 -9.38
N SER A 256 36.10 0.17 -10.70
CA SER A 256 35.64 1.20 -11.65
C SER A 256 34.20 0.98 -12.10
N ARG A 257 33.26 0.88 -11.15
CA ARG A 257 31.83 0.76 -11.47
C ARG A 257 31.30 2.07 -12.04
N SER A 258 30.38 2.01 -12.99
CA SER A 258 29.63 3.20 -13.44
C SER A 258 28.67 3.69 -12.34
N VAL A 259 28.23 4.95 -12.44
CA VAL A 259 27.22 5.51 -11.51
C VAL A 259 25.93 4.68 -11.56
N ALA A 260 25.51 4.26 -12.77
CA ALA A 260 24.32 3.43 -12.95
C ALA A 260 24.43 2.09 -12.21
N GLU A 261 25.57 1.40 -12.32
CA GLU A 261 25.81 0.13 -11.62
C GLU A 261 25.88 0.30 -10.09
N GLN A 262 26.42 1.42 -9.60
CA GLN A 262 26.44 1.72 -8.17
C GLN A 262 25.02 1.90 -7.62
N VAL A 263 24.17 2.63 -8.34
CA VAL A 263 22.78 2.86 -7.96
C VAL A 263 21.96 1.57 -8.08
N GLU A 264 22.14 0.79 -9.15
CA GLU A 264 21.50 -0.52 -9.32
C GLU A 264 21.84 -1.44 -8.13
N ALA A 265 23.11 -1.53 -7.75
CA ALA A 265 23.53 -2.33 -6.60
C ALA A 265 22.90 -1.83 -5.28
N ALA A 266 22.83 -0.52 -5.07
CA ALA A 266 22.22 0.07 -3.89
C ALA A 266 20.73 -0.26 -3.78
N ASP A 267 19.98 -0.11 -4.89
CA ASP A 267 18.56 -0.45 -4.97
C ASP A 267 18.32 -1.93 -4.68
N LEU A 268 19.10 -2.83 -5.27
CA LEU A 268 18.98 -4.26 -5.05
C LEU A 268 19.32 -4.66 -3.61
N ILE A 269 20.36 -4.05 -3.00
CA ILE A 269 20.70 -4.26 -1.59
C ILE A 269 19.55 -3.82 -0.68
N ARG A 270 18.93 -2.67 -0.95
CA ARG A 270 17.77 -2.18 -0.19
C ARG A 270 16.57 -3.11 -0.35
N ARG A 271 16.31 -3.65 -1.54
CA ARG A 271 15.24 -4.65 -1.77
C ARG A 271 15.49 -5.95 -1.00
N LEU A 272 16.74 -6.39 -0.90
CA LEU A 272 17.13 -7.61 -0.18
C LEU A 272 17.04 -7.45 1.34
N ASN A 273 17.32 -6.25 1.86
CA ASN A 273 17.22 -5.94 3.27
C ASN A 273 16.85 -4.46 3.50
N PRO A 274 15.55 -4.13 3.54
CA PRO A 274 15.08 -2.75 3.69
C PRO A 274 15.54 -2.07 4.99
N ALA A 275 15.83 -2.85 6.04
CA ALA A 275 16.30 -2.35 7.32
C ALA A 275 17.80 -2.02 7.35
N SER A 276 18.57 -2.41 6.32
CA SER A 276 20.02 -2.17 6.28
C SER A 276 20.36 -0.80 5.73
N SER A 277 21.31 -0.11 6.37
CA SER A 277 21.90 1.13 5.86
C SER A 277 23.01 0.90 4.82
N ALA A 278 23.27 -0.35 4.42
CA ALA A 278 24.37 -0.69 3.50
C ALA A 278 24.25 0.00 2.12
N ALA A 279 23.02 0.31 1.68
CA ALA A 279 22.78 1.02 0.42
C ALA A 279 23.21 2.50 0.46
N ASN A 280 23.20 3.14 1.65
CA ASN A 280 23.46 4.58 1.80
C ASN A 280 24.83 4.99 1.26
N GLY A 281 25.85 4.17 1.54
CA GLY A 281 27.21 4.45 1.08
C GLY A 281 27.33 4.40 -0.44
N LEU A 282 26.60 3.50 -1.10
CA LEU A 282 26.62 3.38 -2.57
C LEU A 282 25.88 4.55 -3.24
N TYR A 283 24.72 4.96 -2.71
CA TYR A 283 24.04 6.16 -3.22
C TYR A 283 24.89 7.42 -3.03
N GLN A 284 25.57 7.57 -1.89
CA GLN A 284 26.44 8.72 -1.67
C GLN A 284 27.62 8.72 -2.66
N GLN A 285 28.29 7.59 -2.88
CA GLN A 285 29.35 7.48 -3.88
C GLN A 285 28.87 7.79 -5.31
N ALA A 286 27.65 7.39 -5.64
CA ALA A 286 27.03 7.74 -6.92
C ALA A 286 26.82 9.27 -7.04
N LEU A 287 26.30 9.90 -5.97
CA LEU A 287 26.08 11.36 -5.92
C LEU A 287 27.38 12.17 -5.88
N ASP A 288 28.49 11.61 -5.38
CA ASP A 288 29.79 12.28 -5.42
C ASP A 288 30.32 12.42 -6.87
N ARG A 289 29.87 11.55 -7.78
CA ARG A 289 30.25 11.54 -9.21
C ARG A 289 29.21 12.21 -10.10
N ASP A 290 27.93 12.02 -9.80
CA ASP A 290 26.78 12.63 -10.46
C ASP A 290 25.83 13.23 -9.40
N PRO A 291 26.07 14.49 -9.00
CA PRO A 291 25.34 15.13 -7.89
C PRO A 291 23.83 15.28 -8.09
N VAL A 292 23.37 15.13 -9.33
CA VAL A 292 21.97 15.26 -9.70
C VAL A 292 21.36 13.91 -10.08
N ASN A 293 22.04 12.77 -9.90
CA ASN A 293 21.48 11.47 -10.27
C ASN A 293 20.12 11.19 -9.61
N ALA A 294 19.04 11.06 -10.39
CA ALA A 294 17.67 10.97 -9.87
C ALA A 294 17.45 9.79 -8.92
N ASP A 295 17.88 8.60 -9.34
CA ASP A 295 17.66 7.36 -8.59
C ASP A 295 18.49 7.35 -7.29
N ALA A 296 19.72 7.87 -7.31
CA ALA A 296 20.52 8.03 -6.10
C ALA A 296 19.93 9.06 -5.13
N LEU A 297 19.38 10.18 -5.63
CA LEU A 297 18.67 11.16 -4.80
C LEU A 297 17.44 10.52 -4.15
N ILE A 298 16.63 9.78 -4.91
CA ILE A 298 15.45 9.06 -4.39
C ILE A 298 15.87 8.05 -3.32
N GLY A 299 16.92 7.27 -3.58
CA GLY A 299 17.48 6.31 -2.63
C GLY A 299 17.89 6.97 -1.32
N MET A 300 18.64 8.08 -1.38
CA MET A 300 19.04 8.84 -0.19
C MET A 300 17.84 9.41 0.58
N VAL A 301 16.82 9.92 -0.10
CA VAL A 301 15.58 10.40 0.53
C VAL A 301 14.91 9.25 1.29
N GLN A 302 14.76 8.08 0.67
CA GLN A 302 14.13 6.91 1.30
C GLN A 302 14.91 6.43 2.53
N CYS A 303 16.24 6.46 2.48
CA CYS A 303 17.09 6.05 3.58
C CYS A 303 17.12 7.05 4.75
N LEU A 304 16.99 8.36 4.47
CA LEU A 304 17.19 9.41 5.46
C LEU A 304 15.91 10.06 5.99
N MET A 305 14.75 9.86 5.34
CA MET A 305 13.51 10.57 5.74
C MET A 305 13.17 10.45 7.23
N GLN A 306 13.44 9.29 7.82
CA GLN A 306 13.15 9.05 9.23
C GLN A 306 14.22 9.66 10.15
N SER A 307 15.50 9.40 9.87
CA SER A 307 16.63 9.81 10.72
C SER A 307 17.05 11.26 10.56
N ASP A 308 17.03 11.78 9.34
CA ASP A 308 17.51 13.12 8.94
C ASP A 308 16.64 13.72 7.80
N PRO A 309 15.40 14.14 8.12
CA PRO A 309 14.47 14.74 7.16
C PRO A 309 14.96 16.08 6.60
N GLU A 310 15.77 16.85 7.32
CA GLU A 310 16.32 18.11 6.79
C GLU A 310 17.22 17.84 5.60
N ARG A 311 18.16 16.91 5.75
CA ARG A 311 19.01 16.46 4.65
C ARG A 311 18.20 15.78 3.56
N ALA A 312 17.18 15.01 3.91
CA ALA A 312 16.28 14.41 2.92
C ALA A 312 15.53 15.48 2.10
N ILE A 313 15.04 16.57 2.72
CA ILE A 313 14.42 17.69 2.02
C ILE A 313 15.40 18.40 1.08
N GLN A 314 16.69 18.50 1.43
CA GLN A 314 17.71 19.03 0.51
C GLN A 314 17.93 18.13 -0.72
N TYR A 315 17.82 16.80 -0.57
CA TYR A 315 17.85 15.90 -1.73
C TYR A 315 16.56 15.99 -2.55
N LEU A 316 15.40 16.17 -1.90
CA LEU A 316 14.11 16.44 -2.58
C LEU A 316 14.16 17.73 -3.41
N ASP A 317 14.77 18.80 -2.89
CA ASP A 317 14.91 20.06 -3.61
C ASP A 317 15.80 19.92 -4.86
N ARG A 318 16.92 19.19 -4.73
CA ARG A 318 17.77 18.83 -5.87
C ARG A 318 17.02 17.99 -6.91
N LEU A 319 16.25 17.01 -6.46
CA LEU A 319 15.45 16.15 -7.34
C LEU A 319 14.38 16.97 -8.08
N TRP A 320 13.65 17.83 -7.37
CA TRP A 320 12.64 18.73 -7.94
C TRP A 320 13.23 19.64 -9.03
N SER A 321 14.39 20.22 -8.76
CA SER A 321 15.02 21.21 -9.63
C SER A 321 15.60 20.61 -10.91
N ASN A 322 16.08 19.37 -10.87
CA ASN A 322 16.80 18.74 -11.98
C ASN A 322 15.97 17.70 -12.74
N HIS A 323 14.90 17.15 -12.14
CA HIS A 323 14.15 16.03 -12.73
C HIS A 323 12.65 16.28 -12.79
N PRO A 324 12.12 16.81 -13.91
CA PRO A 324 10.69 17.02 -14.12
C PRO A 324 9.84 15.78 -13.83
N THR A 325 10.30 14.59 -14.25
CA THR A 325 9.62 13.31 -14.04
C THR A 325 9.36 12.96 -12.57
N HIS A 326 10.18 13.48 -11.65
CA HIS A 326 10.11 13.18 -10.22
C HIS A 326 9.59 14.33 -9.37
N ARG A 327 9.21 15.46 -9.97
CA ARG A 327 8.69 16.65 -9.26
C ARG A 327 7.53 16.33 -8.34
N LEU A 328 6.48 15.69 -8.85
CA LEU A 328 5.30 15.36 -8.05
C LEU A 328 5.65 14.45 -6.86
N TRP A 329 6.49 13.43 -7.09
CA TRP A 329 6.96 12.56 -6.01
C TRP A 329 7.73 13.36 -4.96
N ALA A 330 8.67 14.21 -5.40
CA ALA A 330 9.49 15.00 -4.50
C ALA A 330 8.63 15.95 -3.64
N ALA A 331 7.67 16.64 -4.25
CA ALA A 331 6.76 17.53 -3.55
C ALA A 331 5.82 16.79 -2.60
N ARG A 332 5.32 15.60 -2.96
CA ARG A 332 4.50 14.79 -2.05
C ARG A 332 5.29 14.35 -0.82
N MET A 333 6.53 13.91 -1.00
CA MET A 333 7.41 13.52 0.11
C MET A 333 7.72 14.72 1.00
N ALA A 334 8.07 15.87 0.42
CA ALA A 334 8.38 17.08 1.19
C ALA A 334 7.17 17.62 1.94
N VAL A 335 6.00 17.72 1.29
CA VAL A 335 4.76 18.14 1.99
C VAL A 335 4.40 17.14 3.07
N GLY A 336 4.48 15.83 2.82
CA GLY A 336 4.19 14.82 3.84
C GLY A 336 5.06 14.96 5.07
N GLU A 337 6.34 15.28 4.89
CA GLU A 337 7.28 15.53 5.99
C GLU A 337 7.02 16.86 6.69
N LEU A 338 6.89 17.96 5.95
CA LEU A 338 6.72 19.31 6.49
C LEU A 338 5.36 19.52 7.18
N ASP A 339 4.32 18.81 6.73
CA ASP A 339 2.99 18.83 7.36
C ASP A 339 2.94 17.87 8.57
N THR A 340 3.95 17.01 8.76
CA THR A 340 4.12 16.15 9.94
C THR A 340 4.85 16.94 11.03
N PRO A 341 4.18 17.38 12.09
CA PRO A 341 4.83 18.24 13.06
C PRO A 341 5.60 17.38 14.09
N ARG A 342 6.91 17.61 14.22
CA ARG A 342 7.81 16.84 15.08
C ARG A 342 8.16 17.64 16.36
N GLU A 343 8.30 16.96 17.50
CA GLU A 343 8.74 17.61 18.75
C GLU A 343 10.12 18.24 18.55
N GLY A 344 10.26 19.54 18.86
CA GLY A 344 11.52 20.26 18.73
C GLY A 344 11.95 20.61 17.31
N ARG A 345 11.07 20.43 16.31
CA ARG A 345 11.34 20.85 14.92
C ARG A 345 10.18 21.68 14.39
N GLU A 346 10.39 22.99 14.31
CA GLU A 346 9.50 23.89 13.59
C GLU A 346 10.08 24.09 12.19
N PHE A 347 9.42 23.49 11.20
CA PHE A 347 9.70 23.85 9.82
C PHE A 347 9.06 25.20 9.50
N GLN A 348 9.80 26.05 8.77
CA GLN A 348 9.31 27.37 8.39
C GLN A 348 8.03 27.25 7.56
N GLU A 349 6.97 27.97 7.94
CA GLU A 349 5.68 27.99 7.22
C GLU A 349 5.85 28.33 5.72
N GLN A 350 6.85 29.17 5.41
CA GLN A 350 7.23 29.51 4.04
C GLN A 350 7.70 28.29 3.23
N ALA A 351 8.46 27.37 3.84
CA ALA A 351 8.90 26.15 3.18
C ALA A 351 7.72 25.22 2.88
N LEU A 352 6.77 25.06 3.82
CA LEU A 352 5.56 24.27 3.59
C LEU A 352 4.69 24.87 2.48
N LYS A 353 4.54 26.21 2.45
CA LYS A 353 3.82 26.90 1.38
C LYS A 353 4.46 26.65 0.01
N LEU A 354 5.78 26.82 -0.10
CA LEU A 354 6.54 26.54 -1.31
C LEU A 354 6.31 25.10 -1.80
N TRP A 355 6.44 24.11 -0.91
CA TRP A 355 6.27 22.71 -1.29
C TRP A 355 4.82 22.33 -1.63
N ARG A 356 3.82 23.00 -1.05
CA ARG A 356 2.41 22.86 -1.46
C ARG A 356 2.15 23.44 -2.86
N GLU A 357 2.77 24.56 -3.20
CA GLU A 357 2.71 25.14 -4.55
C GLU A 357 3.38 24.20 -5.57
N ARG A 358 4.59 23.71 -5.26
CA ARG A 358 5.28 22.68 -6.05
C ARG A 358 4.42 21.42 -6.23
N ARG A 359 3.72 20.95 -5.18
CA ARG A 359 2.82 19.79 -5.29
C ARG A 359 1.71 20.03 -6.32
N ARG A 360 1.08 21.21 -6.29
CA ARG A 360 0.03 21.59 -7.26
C ARG A 360 0.58 21.65 -8.69
N GLU A 361 1.78 22.20 -8.88
CA GLU A 361 2.44 22.20 -10.19
C GLU A 361 2.65 20.76 -10.71
N GLY A 362 3.20 19.88 -9.87
CA GLY A 362 3.38 18.47 -10.24
C GLY A 362 2.07 17.72 -10.50
N GLU A 363 1.00 18.03 -9.76
CA GLU A 363 -0.34 17.47 -9.99
C GLU A 363 -0.91 17.89 -11.35
N ASN A 364 -0.68 19.14 -11.76
CA ASN A 364 -1.09 19.63 -13.07
C ASN A 364 -0.32 18.93 -14.21
N THR A 365 1.00 18.78 -14.09
CA THR A 365 1.81 18.03 -15.07
C THR A 365 1.36 16.57 -15.20
N GLU A 366 1.07 15.90 -14.08
CA GLU A 366 0.58 14.51 -14.13
C GLU A 366 -0.82 14.43 -14.76
N ALA A 367 -1.68 15.43 -14.53
CA ALA A 367 -2.99 15.50 -15.18
C ALA A 367 -2.87 15.67 -16.71
N GLU A 368 -1.88 16.44 -17.18
CA GLU A 368 -1.57 16.56 -18.62
C GLU A 368 -1.08 15.23 -19.20
N VAL A 369 -0.19 14.52 -18.51
CA VAL A 369 0.26 13.17 -18.89
C VAL A 369 -0.92 12.21 -19.03
N VAL A 370 -1.83 12.17 -18.05
CA VAL A 370 -3.02 11.32 -18.09
C VAL A 370 -3.94 11.70 -19.25
N GLN A 371 -4.15 13.01 -19.51
CA GLN A 371 -4.94 13.46 -20.66
C GLN A 371 -4.31 13.06 -21.99
N GLU A 372 -3.00 13.19 -22.14
CA GLU A 372 -2.27 12.79 -23.34
C GLU A 372 -2.41 11.28 -23.60
N LEU A 373 -2.17 10.46 -22.57
CA LEU A 373 -2.30 9.00 -22.64
C LEU A 373 -3.71 8.55 -23.05
N ASN A 374 -4.76 9.24 -22.57
CA ASN A 374 -6.15 8.94 -22.89
C ASN A 374 -6.56 9.39 -24.30
N ARG A 375 -5.91 10.42 -24.86
CA ARG A 375 -6.26 10.99 -26.18
C ARG A 375 -5.51 10.36 -27.33
N SER A 376 -4.32 9.80 -27.10
CA SER A 376 -3.46 9.24 -28.14
C SER A 376 -3.41 7.71 -28.07
N GLY A 377 -3.30 7.08 -29.22
CA GLY A 377 -3.23 5.62 -29.36
C GLY A 377 -2.02 5.03 -28.68
N LEU A 378 -2.08 3.74 -28.34
CA LEU A 378 -1.01 3.04 -27.59
C LEU A 378 0.34 3.03 -28.33
N MET A 379 0.30 3.05 -29.66
CA MET A 379 1.49 3.04 -30.53
C MET A 379 1.90 4.43 -31.01
N ASP A 380 1.17 5.49 -30.63
CA ASP A 380 1.52 6.85 -31.00
C ASP A 380 2.82 7.25 -30.30
N SER A 381 3.81 7.70 -31.07
CA SER A 381 5.17 8.00 -30.58
C SER A 381 5.84 6.80 -29.87
N ALA A 382 5.52 5.58 -30.29
CA ALA A 382 6.22 4.39 -29.84
C ALA A 382 7.66 4.37 -30.37
N MET A 383 8.55 3.80 -29.57
CA MET A 383 9.95 3.59 -29.87
C MET A 383 10.44 2.29 -29.22
N ARG A 384 11.65 1.85 -29.58
CA ARG A 384 12.28 0.70 -28.93
C ARG A 384 12.43 0.94 -27.44
N HIS A 385 12.21 -0.11 -26.64
CA HIS A 385 12.41 -0.05 -25.21
C HIS A 385 13.88 0.16 -24.84
N ASP A 386 14.12 0.68 -23.65
CA ASP A 386 15.44 0.93 -23.06
C ASP A 386 15.69 0.10 -21.78
N LEU A 387 14.90 -0.96 -21.58
CA LEU A 387 15.09 -1.90 -20.47
C LEU A 387 16.49 -2.52 -20.50
N THR A 388 17.12 -2.56 -19.33
CA THR A 388 18.39 -3.28 -19.11
C THR A 388 18.20 -4.79 -19.29
N ALA A 389 19.29 -5.53 -19.49
CA ALA A 389 19.25 -6.99 -19.55
C ALA A 389 18.63 -7.62 -18.30
N PHE A 390 18.87 -7.04 -17.12
CA PHE A 390 18.29 -7.50 -15.86
C PHE A 390 16.78 -7.25 -15.79
N GLU A 391 16.31 -6.06 -16.15
CA GLU A 391 14.87 -5.73 -16.18
C GLU A 391 14.12 -6.57 -17.22
N LEU A 392 14.74 -6.82 -18.38
CA LEU A 392 14.18 -7.69 -19.41
C LEU A 392 14.07 -9.15 -18.92
N ALA A 393 15.07 -9.64 -18.19
CA ALA A 393 15.03 -10.97 -17.60
C ALA A 393 13.96 -11.09 -16.50
N GLU A 394 13.72 -10.04 -15.71
CA GLU A 394 12.60 -10.01 -14.75
C GLU A 394 11.25 -10.08 -15.47
N LEU A 395 11.06 -9.32 -16.55
CA LEU A 395 9.85 -9.34 -17.39
C LEU A 395 9.61 -10.74 -17.97
N GLN A 396 10.64 -11.34 -18.58
CA GLN A 396 10.58 -12.68 -19.16
C GLN A 396 10.25 -13.75 -18.11
N ALA A 397 10.81 -13.65 -16.91
CA ALA A 397 10.55 -14.60 -15.83
C ALA A 397 9.08 -14.59 -15.38
N GLU A 398 8.44 -13.41 -15.34
CA GLU A 398 7.02 -13.30 -15.01
C GLU A 398 6.12 -13.79 -16.16
N MET A 399 6.46 -13.47 -17.41
CA MET A 399 5.75 -14.01 -18.59
C MET A 399 5.83 -15.54 -18.66
N GLN A 400 7.00 -16.13 -18.39
CA GLN A 400 7.18 -17.59 -18.38
C GLN A 400 6.24 -18.28 -17.38
N ARG A 401 6.01 -17.66 -16.22
CA ARG A 401 5.16 -18.20 -15.15
C ARG A 401 3.68 -18.08 -15.45
N MET A 402 3.27 -17.05 -16.19
CA MET A 402 1.88 -16.88 -16.57
C MET A 402 1.53 -17.76 -17.79
N LEU A 403 1.09 -18.99 -17.53
CA LEU A 403 0.80 -20.00 -18.56
C LEU A 403 0.00 -19.50 -19.77
N PRO A 404 -1.02 -18.62 -19.62
CA PRO A 404 -1.74 -18.08 -20.77
C PRO A 404 -0.90 -17.28 -21.77
N VAL A 405 0.20 -16.65 -21.36
CA VAL A 405 1.06 -15.81 -22.23
C VAL A 405 1.83 -16.69 -23.20
N ARG A 406 1.62 -16.53 -24.50
CA ARG A 406 2.32 -17.26 -25.56
C ARG A 406 3.52 -16.50 -26.10
N GLN A 407 3.34 -15.21 -26.34
CA GLN A 407 4.39 -14.32 -26.83
C GLN A 407 4.26 -12.97 -26.16
N GLY A 408 5.39 -12.26 -26.04
CA GLY A 408 5.45 -10.94 -25.44
C GLY A 408 6.38 -10.01 -26.20
N TRP A 409 5.99 -8.74 -26.31
CA TRP A 409 6.81 -7.64 -26.82
C TRP A 409 6.75 -6.47 -25.86
N VAL A 410 7.71 -5.57 -25.96
CA VAL A 410 7.72 -4.33 -25.19
C VAL A 410 8.20 -3.17 -26.03
N VAL A 411 7.48 -2.06 -25.95
CA VAL A 411 7.85 -0.78 -26.54
C VAL A 411 7.88 0.29 -25.47
N ARG A 412 8.66 1.35 -25.70
CA ARG A 412 8.58 2.57 -24.91
C ARG A 412 7.75 3.59 -25.67
N ARG A 413 6.87 4.29 -24.97
CA ARG A 413 6.10 5.41 -25.52
C ARG A 413 6.70 6.72 -25.04
N ARG A 414 6.96 7.64 -25.96
CA ARG A 414 7.42 8.99 -25.63
C ARG A 414 6.22 9.91 -25.48
N LEU A 415 6.15 10.64 -24.37
CA LEU A 415 5.13 11.64 -24.13
C LEU A 415 5.64 13.04 -24.49
N ALA A 416 4.80 13.86 -25.08
CA ALA A 416 5.12 15.26 -25.38
C ALA A 416 5.11 16.11 -24.10
N SER A 417 4.15 15.88 -23.20
CA SER A 417 4.02 16.57 -21.90
C SER A 417 5.20 16.28 -20.96
N LEU A 418 5.80 15.09 -21.05
CA LEU A 418 6.89 14.66 -20.17
C LEU A 418 7.82 13.65 -20.85
N PRO A 419 8.74 14.08 -21.73
CA PRO A 419 9.54 13.19 -22.60
C PRO A 419 10.40 12.17 -21.86
N ASP A 420 10.91 12.53 -20.69
CA ASP A 420 11.79 11.67 -19.88
C ASP A 420 11.00 10.67 -19.01
N ARG A 421 9.66 10.74 -18.99
CA ARG A 421 8.83 9.74 -18.33
C ARG A 421 8.98 8.41 -19.06
N LYS A 422 9.36 7.37 -18.31
CA LYS A 422 9.33 5.99 -18.80
C LYS A 422 7.89 5.47 -18.78
N VAL A 423 7.35 5.22 -19.97
CA VAL A 423 6.05 4.56 -20.19
C VAL A 423 6.29 3.37 -21.11
N TYR A 424 6.08 2.17 -20.59
CA TYR A 424 6.22 0.93 -21.33
C TYR A 424 4.86 0.39 -21.72
N VAL A 425 4.73 -0.06 -22.96
CA VAL A 425 3.58 -0.84 -23.42
C VAL A 425 4.06 -2.26 -23.66
N VAL A 426 3.54 -3.20 -22.88
CA VAL A 426 3.83 -4.62 -22.99
C VAL A 426 2.69 -5.27 -23.76
N LEU A 427 3.03 -5.79 -24.93
CA LEU A 427 2.07 -6.48 -25.80
C LEU A 427 2.17 -7.96 -25.53
N VAL A 428 1.04 -8.62 -25.29
CA VAL A 428 1.00 -10.06 -25.05
C VAL A 428 0.06 -10.76 -26.02
N THR A 429 0.52 -11.84 -26.62
CA THR A 429 -0.37 -12.80 -27.26
C THR A 429 -0.78 -13.81 -26.20
N LEU A 430 -2.08 -13.90 -25.94
CA LEU A 430 -2.65 -14.77 -24.92
C LEU A 430 -3.27 -16.00 -25.58
N THR A 431 -3.36 -17.09 -24.81
CA THR A 431 -4.14 -18.26 -25.23
C THR A 431 -5.61 -17.85 -25.38
N ARG A 432 -6.28 -18.32 -26.43
CA ARG A 432 -7.65 -17.89 -26.78
C ARG A 432 -8.60 -18.10 -25.60
N ASN A 433 -9.26 -17.02 -25.17
CA ASN A 433 -10.21 -16.99 -24.07
C ASN A 433 -11.17 -15.81 -24.27
N GLU A 434 -12.14 -15.64 -23.37
CA GLU A 434 -13.03 -14.48 -23.36
C GLU A 434 -12.27 -13.19 -23.01
N ASP A 435 -12.69 -12.06 -23.57
CA ASP A 435 -12.04 -10.75 -23.41
C ASP A 435 -11.93 -10.32 -21.94
N ALA A 436 -12.90 -10.70 -21.09
CA ALA A 436 -12.87 -10.41 -19.66
C ALA A 436 -11.70 -11.14 -18.96
N VAL A 437 -11.46 -12.40 -19.32
CA VAL A 437 -10.37 -13.22 -18.78
C VAL A 437 -9.01 -12.70 -19.26
N GLN A 438 -8.92 -12.29 -20.52
CA GLN A 438 -7.70 -11.68 -21.05
C GLN A 438 -7.35 -10.37 -20.34
N ARG A 439 -8.35 -9.50 -20.09
CA ARG A 439 -8.15 -8.27 -19.31
C ARG A 439 -7.67 -8.56 -17.89
N GLN A 440 -8.24 -9.57 -17.23
CA GLN A 440 -7.78 -10.01 -15.91
C GLN A 440 -6.32 -10.45 -15.92
N TRP A 441 -5.90 -11.22 -16.94
CA TRP A 441 -4.50 -11.65 -17.07
C TRP A 441 -3.54 -10.49 -17.34
N CYS A 442 -3.94 -9.50 -18.15
CA CYS A 442 -3.15 -8.30 -18.35
C CYS A 442 -2.98 -7.51 -17.04
N ALA A 443 -4.06 -7.30 -16.29
CA ALA A 443 -4.00 -6.62 -14.99
C ALA A 443 -3.12 -7.38 -13.98
N GLU A 444 -3.16 -8.72 -14.00
CA GLU A 444 -2.30 -9.56 -13.17
C GLU A 444 -0.82 -9.44 -13.57
N LEU A 445 -0.48 -9.30 -14.85
CA LEU A 445 0.88 -8.99 -15.31
C LEU A 445 1.31 -7.59 -14.88
N GLU A 446 0.43 -6.60 -15.04
CA GLU A 446 0.69 -5.21 -14.63
C GLU A 446 1.10 -5.12 -13.16
N GLN A 447 0.42 -5.87 -12.30
CA GLN A 447 0.70 -5.90 -10.86
C GLN A 447 1.96 -6.70 -10.50
N ARG A 448 2.38 -7.66 -11.33
CA ARG A 448 3.50 -8.57 -11.03
C ARG A 448 4.86 -8.06 -11.48
N ILE A 449 4.89 -7.31 -12.57
CA ILE A 449 6.13 -6.84 -13.18
C ILE A 449 6.47 -5.46 -12.62
N GLY A 450 7.67 -5.32 -12.04
CA GLY A 450 8.20 -4.02 -11.62
C GLY A 450 9.21 -3.47 -12.63
N LEU A 451 8.74 -2.70 -13.61
CA LEU A 451 9.60 -1.94 -14.54
C LEU A 451 9.94 -0.55 -13.97
N PRO A 452 11.02 0.12 -14.43
CA PRO A 452 11.45 1.44 -13.94
C PRO A 452 10.57 2.60 -14.43
N GLY A 453 9.26 2.41 -14.54
CA GLY A 453 8.33 3.38 -15.09
C GLY A 453 6.88 2.91 -15.07
N MET A 454 5.99 3.70 -15.68
CA MET A 454 4.62 3.27 -15.91
C MET A 454 4.62 2.12 -16.91
N MET A 455 3.78 1.12 -16.68
CA MET A 455 3.63 -0.02 -17.57
C MET A 455 2.14 -0.24 -17.86
N ILE A 456 1.84 -0.49 -19.12
CA ILE A 456 0.50 -0.84 -19.61
C ILE A 456 0.65 -2.18 -20.34
N VAL A 457 -0.13 -3.19 -19.95
CA VAL A 457 -0.13 -4.51 -20.58
C VAL A 457 -1.42 -4.68 -21.36
N VAL A 458 -1.30 -4.97 -22.66
CA VAL A 458 -2.47 -5.17 -23.52
C VAL A 458 -2.32 -6.40 -24.40
N PRO A 459 -3.44 -7.07 -24.76
CA PRO A 459 -3.43 -8.07 -25.81
C PRO A 459 -2.97 -7.46 -27.14
N THR A 460 -2.24 -8.22 -27.94
CA THR A 460 -1.77 -7.79 -29.27
C THR A 460 -2.91 -7.34 -30.20
N GLU A 461 -4.11 -7.88 -30.00
CA GLU A 461 -5.33 -7.58 -30.75
C GLU A 461 -5.88 -6.17 -30.45
N VAL A 462 -5.60 -5.64 -29.26
CA VAL A 462 -6.04 -4.30 -28.82
C VAL A 462 -5.05 -3.22 -29.25
N ALA A 463 -3.79 -3.58 -29.47
CA ALA A 463 -2.70 -2.65 -29.74
C ALA A 463 -2.68 -2.07 -31.16
N GLY A 464 -3.44 -2.65 -32.09
CA GLY A 464 -3.49 -2.26 -33.51
C GLY A 464 -3.01 -3.37 -34.43
N SER A 465 -2.74 -3.04 -35.70
CA SER A 465 -2.28 -4.05 -36.66
C SER A 465 -0.87 -4.54 -36.32
N LYS A 466 -0.56 -5.80 -36.67
CA LYS A 466 0.76 -6.39 -36.41
C LYS A 466 1.88 -5.56 -37.05
N GLU A 467 1.65 -5.01 -38.24
CA GLU A 467 2.63 -4.17 -38.92
C GLU A 467 2.94 -2.89 -38.12
N GLN A 468 1.92 -2.29 -37.48
CA GLN A 468 2.07 -1.02 -36.76
C GLN A 468 2.96 -1.16 -35.52
N TRP A 469 2.73 -2.18 -34.68
CA TRP A 469 3.51 -2.33 -33.45
C TRP A 469 4.82 -3.09 -33.68
N ALA A 470 4.90 -4.02 -34.64
CA ALA A 470 6.13 -4.78 -34.89
C ALA A 470 7.28 -3.90 -35.40
N LEU A 471 6.98 -2.78 -36.08
CA LEU A 471 7.97 -1.79 -36.50
C LEU A 471 8.79 -1.25 -35.33
N PHE A 472 8.14 -1.00 -34.20
CA PHE A 472 8.77 -0.43 -32.99
C PHE A 472 9.26 -1.50 -32.03
N ALA A 473 8.51 -2.59 -31.90
CA ALA A 473 8.79 -3.65 -30.94
C ALA A 473 9.90 -4.60 -31.40
N GLY A 474 10.05 -4.81 -32.71
CA GLY A 474 10.97 -5.81 -33.26
C GLY A 474 10.56 -7.24 -32.91
N GLU A 475 11.56 -8.08 -32.65
CA GLU A 475 11.35 -9.48 -32.28
C GLU A 475 10.71 -9.61 -30.88
N PRO A 476 9.94 -10.69 -30.63
CA PRO A 476 9.36 -10.94 -29.32
C PRO A 476 10.44 -11.06 -28.26
N VAL A 477 10.25 -10.34 -27.15
CA VAL A 477 11.11 -10.49 -25.96
C VAL A 477 10.83 -11.78 -25.21
N PHE A 478 9.67 -12.40 -25.47
CA PHE A 478 9.29 -13.67 -24.88
C PHE A 478 8.54 -14.53 -25.89
N VAL A 479 8.91 -15.80 -26.00
CA VAL A 479 8.18 -16.82 -26.73
C VAL A 479 8.11 -18.06 -25.85
N ARG A 480 6.89 -18.53 -25.58
CA ARG A 480 6.69 -19.79 -24.87
C ARG A 480 7.06 -20.95 -25.79
N GLY A 481 8.08 -21.70 -25.40
CA GLY A 481 8.50 -22.94 -26.05
C GLY A 481 7.52 -24.09 -25.90
#